data_AF-A0ABD0N1Y5-F1
#
_entry.id   AF-A0ABD0N1Y5-F1
#
_cell.length_a   1.000
_cell.length_b   1.000
_cell.length_c   1.000
_cell.angle_alpha   90.00
_cell.angle_beta   90.00
_cell.angle_gamma   90.00
#
_symmetry.space_group_name_H-M   'P 1'
#
loop_
_entity.id
_entity.type
_entity.pdbx_description
1 polymer ?
#
loop_
_entity_poly.entity_id
_entity_poly.type
_entity_poly.pdbx_seq_one_letter_code
_entity_poly.pdbx_strand_id
1 'polypeptide(L)'
;MVENRCFVQREEVYRWFSVLSSAQRAEFLCGLLDLCVPIELRFLGSCLEDLARKDYHSLRDAEIKANNPADLANLTNITDEVVRSKLLVSLALLSSDNRVAAGVLFRTLTHIDTIINNYGLKLNDGQTGEQFLLLFTMASNHPAFSFHQKQVLRQELTQIQEILQVTVGEASSTSHGGGANAAALPN
;
A
#
# COMPACT_ATOMS: atom_id res chain seq x y z
N MET A 1 24.99 28.45 -17.11
CA MET A 1 23.65 28.00 -16.68
C MET A 1 23.78 27.64 -15.21
N VAL A 2 23.15 28.42 -14.33
CA VAL A 2 23.24 28.20 -12.87
C VAL A 2 22.32 27.03 -12.55
N GLU A 3 22.90 25.88 -12.17
CA GLU A 3 22.12 24.77 -11.61
C GLU A 3 21.47 25.26 -10.32
N ASN A 4 20.14 25.38 -10.32
CA ASN A 4 19.35 25.53 -9.10
C ASN A 4 19.49 24.26 -8.26
N ARG A 5 20.56 24.17 -7.47
CA ARG A 5 20.66 23.17 -6.42
C ARG A 5 19.74 23.62 -5.29
N CYS A 6 18.52 23.08 -5.28
CA CYS A 6 17.67 23.17 -4.11
C CYS A 6 18.36 22.43 -2.97
N PHE A 7 18.81 23.16 -1.95
CA PHE A 7 19.41 22.57 -0.76
C PHE A 7 18.29 22.01 0.12
N VAL A 8 17.92 20.76 -0.11
CA VAL A 8 17.00 20.05 0.80
C VAL A 8 17.78 19.66 2.05
N GLN A 9 17.30 20.08 3.23
CA GLN A 9 17.93 19.73 4.49
C GLN A 9 17.62 18.28 4.86
N ARG A 10 18.63 17.51 5.25
CA ARG A 10 18.49 16.09 5.60
C ARG A 10 17.44 15.87 6.70
N GLU A 11 17.45 16.74 7.70
CA GLU A 11 16.53 16.69 8.84
C GLU A 11 15.08 16.93 8.39
N GLU A 12 14.88 17.78 7.39
CA GLU A 12 13.55 18.02 6.81
C GLU A 12 13.04 16.78 6.04
N VAL A 13 13.92 16.08 5.32
CA VAL A 13 13.57 14.82 4.65
C VAL A 13 13.14 13.77 5.66
N TYR A 14 13.86 13.61 6.78
CA TYR A 14 13.48 12.64 7.81
C TYR A 14 12.15 13.00 8.48
N ARG A 15 11.93 14.28 8.77
CA ARG A 15 10.64 14.74 9.31
C ARG A 15 9.51 14.45 8.32
N TRP A 16 9.68 14.79 7.05
CA TRP A 16 8.71 14.51 6.00
C TRP A 16 8.44 13.01 5.86
N PHE A 17 9.48 12.17 5.78
CA PHE A 17 9.36 10.73 5.67
C PHE A 17 8.62 10.11 6.86
N SER A 18 8.81 10.66 8.07
CA SER A 18 8.18 10.15 9.29
C SER A 18 6.66 10.34 9.34
N VAL A 19 6.10 11.31 8.61
CA VAL A 19 4.66 11.58 8.57
C VAL A 19 3.94 10.87 7.42
N LEU A 20 4.68 10.19 6.54
CA LEU A 20 4.11 9.40 5.45
C LEU A 20 3.45 8.13 5.98
N SER A 21 2.40 7.69 5.27
CA SER A 21 1.75 6.42 5.54
C SER A 21 2.70 5.25 5.25
N SER A 22 2.39 4.06 5.78
CA SER A 22 3.23 2.87 5.56
C SER A 22 3.36 2.52 4.08
N ALA A 23 2.29 2.69 3.29
CA ALA A 23 2.32 2.49 1.84
C ALA A 23 3.28 3.48 1.16
N GLN A 24 3.15 4.76 1.47
CA GLN A 24 4.00 5.82 0.91
C GLN A 24 5.48 5.64 1.26
N ARG A 25 5.78 5.24 2.50
CA ARG A 25 7.17 4.94 2.91
C ARG A 25 7.75 3.77 2.14
N ALA A 26 6.99 2.70 1.96
CA ALA A 26 7.43 1.52 1.20
C ALA A 26 7.68 1.89 -0.27
N GLU A 27 6.74 2.59 -0.91
CA GLU A 27 6.88 3.05 -2.29
C GLU A 27 8.10 3.95 -2.48
N PHE A 28 8.28 4.93 -1.59
CA PHE A 28 9.40 5.85 -1.65
C PHE A 28 10.74 5.13 -1.49
N LEU A 29 10.86 4.21 -0.53
CA LEU A 29 12.07 3.41 -0.35
C LEU A 29 12.37 2.54 -1.57
N CYS A 30 11.36 1.89 -2.16
CA CYS A 30 11.54 1.15 -3.41
C CYS A 30 12.07 2.06 -4.53
N GLY A 31 11.50 3.26 -4.68
CA GLY A 31 11.96 4.24 -5.67
C GLY A 31 13.40 4.69 -5.43
N LEU A 32 13.83 4.89 -4.18
CA LEU A 32 15.23 5.19 -3.86
C LEU A 32 16.17 4.03 -4.20
N LEU A 33 15.78 2.81 -3.88
CA LEU A 33 16.57 1.61 -4.18
C LEU A 33 16.75 1.41 -5.69
N ASP A 34 15.74 1.72 -6.50
CA ASP A 34 15.83 1.65 -7.96
C ASP A 34 16.86 2.64 -8.57
N LEU A 35 17.26 3.67 -7.81
CA LEU A 35 18.29 4.63 -8.21
C LEU A 35 19.71 4.22 -7.77
N CYS A 36 19.85 3.22 -6.90
CA CYS A 36 21.13 2.77 -6.39
C CYS A 36 21.89 1.91 -7.41
N VAL A 37 23.23 1.97 -7.37
CA VAL A 37 24.08 1.07 -8.16
C VAL A 37 24.24 -0.31 -7.47
N PRO A 38 24.66 -1.37 -8.18
CA PRO A 38 24.68 -2.73 -7.63
C PRO A 38 25.48 -2.91 -6.32
N ILE A 39 26.60 -2.21 -6.16
CA ILE A 39 27.41 -2.30 -4.92
C ILE A 39 26.72 -1.63 -3.73
N GLU A 40 26.00 -0.54 -3.96
CA GLU A 40 25.19 0.15 -2.94
C GLU A 40 24.03 -0.76 -2.51
N LEU A 41 23.32 -1.36 -3.47
CA LEU A 41 22.26 -2.32 -3.20
C LEU A 41 22.76 -3.50 -2.36
N ARG A 42 23.96 -4.02 -2.68
CA ARG A 42 24.55 -5.12 -1.91
C ARG A 42 24.83 -4.72 -0.46
N PHE A 43 25.38 -3.53 -0.26
CA PHE A 43 25.63 -2.97 1.07
C PHE A 43 24.33 -2.72 1.85
N LEU A 44 23.35 -2.05 1.23
CA LEU A 44 22.04 -1.78 1.83
C LEU A 44 21.31 -3.07 2.19
N GLY A 45 21.42 -4.12 1.36
CA GLY A 45 20.90 -5.45 1.67
C GLY A 45 21.45 -6.00 3.00
N SER A 46 22.76 -5.86 3.26
CA SER A 46 23.36 -6.28 4.54
C SER A 46 22.86 -5.45 5.72
N CYS A 47 22.66 -4.13 5.55
CA CYS A 47 22.09 -3.28 6.59
C CYS A 47 20.64 -3.67 6.91
N LEU A 48 19.82 -3.91 5.88
CA LEU A 48 18.42 -4.33 6.03
C LEU A 48 18.32 -5.69 6.72
N GLU A 49 19.18 -6.65 6.32
CA GLU A 49 19.24 -7.97 6.94
C GLU A 49 19.58 -7.88 8.44
N ASP A 50 20.53 -7.02 8.81
CA ASP A 50 20.90 -6.80 10.22
C ASP A 50 19.75 -6.22 11.05
N LEU A 51 19.04 -5.23 10.50
CA LEU A 51 17.88 -4.62 11.14
C LEU A 51 16.73 -5.62 11.31
N ALA A 52 16.46 -6.43 10.29
CA ALA A 52 15.33 -7.37 10.27
C ALA A 52 15.61 -8.68 11.04
N ARG A 53 16.89 -9.04 11.27
CA ARG A 53 17.28 -10.32 11.89
C ARG A 53 16.59 -10.62 13.22
N LYS A 54 16.24 -9.58 13.97
CA LYS A 54 15.59 -9.70 15.29
C LYS A 54 14.25 -10.42 15.23
N ASP A 55 13.52 -10.29 14.11
CA ASP A 55 12.16 -10.81 13.97
C ASP A 55 12.12 -12.19 13.26
N TYR A 56 13.26 -12.72 12.84
CA TYR A 56 13.34 -13.95 12.03
C TYR A 56 12.72 -15.14 12.75
N HIS A 57 13.02 -15.31 14.04
CA HIS A 57 12.48 -16.44 14.81
C HIS A 57 10.96 -16.38 14.92
N SER A 58 10.39 -15.21 15.18
CA SER A 58 8.94 -15.02 15.29
C SER A 58 8.21 -15.14 13.95
N LEU A 59 8.86 -14.80 12.84
CA LEU A 59 8.24 -14.78 11.52
C LEU A 59 8.47 -16.07 10.72
N ARG A 60 9.31 -16.98 11.19
CA ARG A 60 9.70 -18.20 10.47
C ARG A 60 8.50 -19.04 9.98
N ASP A 61 7.52 -19.27 10.85
CA ASP A 61 6.34 -20.06 10.46
C ASP A 61 5.47 -19.33 9.44
N ALA A 62 5.42 -17.99 9.52
CA ALA A 62 4.69 -17.17 8.56
C ALA A 62 5.42 -17.14 7.21
N GLU A 63 6.74 -17.10 7.20
CA GLU A 63 7.58 -17.16 5.99
C GLU A 63 7.43 -18.50 5.26
N ILE A 64 7.40 -19.62 5.99
CA ILE A 64 7.14 -20.95 5.40
C ILE A 64 5.78 -20.95 4.68
N LYS A 65 4.73 -20.44 5.34
CA LYS A 65 3.39 -20.36 4.75
C LYS A 65 3.32 -19.39 3.57
N ALA A 66 4.02 -18.26 3.66
CA ALA A 66 4.11 -17.25 2.60
C ALA A 66 4.72 -17.81 1.31
N ASN A 67 5.57 -18.84 1.43
CA ASN A 67 6.23 -19.47 0.30
C ASN A 67 5.59 -20.80 -0.13
N ASN A 68 4.45 -21.17 0.47
CA ASN A 68 3.68 -22.36 0.11
C ASN A 68 2.39 -21.97 -0.64
N PRO A 69 2.28 -22.26 -1.95
CA PRO A 69 1.10 -21.94 -2.75
C PRO A 69 -0.22 -22.51 -2.21
N ALA A 70 -0.19 -23.68 -1.57
CA ALA A 70 -1.38 -24.32 -1.01
C ALA A 70 -1.90 -23.57 0.23
N ASP A 71 -0.99 -23.09 1.08
CA ASP A 71 -1.37 -22.30 2.25
C ASP A 71 -1.93 -20.94 1.83
N LEU A 72 -1.32 -20.30 0.83
CA LEU A 72 -1.78 -19.03 0.25
C LEU A 72 -3.14 -19.15 -0.42
N ALA A 73 -3.44 -20.28 -1.06
CA ALA A 73 -4.73 -20.50 -1.72
C ALA A 73 -5.92 -20.48 -0.75
N ASN A 74 -5.67 -20.63 0.56
CA ASN A 74 -6.71 -20.50 1.59
C ASN A 74 -7.04 -19.04 1.94
N LEU A 75 -6.23 -18.07 1.51
CA LEU A 75 -6.42 -16.65 1.77
C LEU A 75 -7.26 -16.00 0.66
N THR A 76 -8.56 -16.31 0.61
CA THR A 76 -9.44 -15.90 -0.50
C THR A 76 -10.26 -14.64 -0.21
N ASN A 77 -10.76 -14.49 1.01
CA ASN A 77 -11.64 -13.37 1.36
C ASN A 77 -10.86 -12.16 1.87
N ILE A 78 -10.40 -11.31 0.95
CA ILE A 78 -9.63 -10.10 1.27
C ILE A 78 -10.43 -9.00 2.02
N THR A 79 -11.77 -9.13 2.10
CA THR A 79 -12.59 -8.23 2.95
C THR A 79 -12.41 -8.51 4.44
N ASP A 80 -12.02 -9.73 4.80
CA ASP A 80 -11.76 -10.16 6.17
C ASP A 80 -10.42 -9.57 6.66
N GLU A 81 -10.45 -8.91 7.81
CA GLU A 81 -9.29 -8.22 8.39
C GLU A 81 -8.13 -9.19 8.73
N VAL A 82 -8.45 -10.39 9.20
CA VAL A 82 -7.46 -11.40 9.56
C VAL A 82 -6.80 -11.95 8.29
N VAL A 83 -7.60 -12.21 7.24
CA VAL A 83 -7.06 -12.63 5.93
C VAL A 83 -6.18 -11.53 5.34
N ARG A 84 -6.61 -10.27 5.39
CA ARG A 84 -5.84 -9.13 4.88
C ARG A 84 -4.51 -8.94 5.62
N SER A 85 -4.54 -9.06 6.95
CA SER A 85 -3.32 -9.03 7.78
C SER A 85 -2.35 -10.16 7.41
N LYS A 86 -2.87 -11.38 7.16
CA LYS A 86 -2.06 -12.50 6.69
C LYS A 86 -1.48 -12.25 5.31
N LEU A 87 -2.24 -11.67 4.38
CA LEU A 87 -1.77 -11.33 3.03
C LEU A 87 -0.64 -10.29 3.07
N LEU A 88 -0.74 -9.28 3.95
CA LEU A 88 0.33 -8.30 4.16
C LEU A 88 1.62 -8.99 4.63
N VAL A 89 1.53 -9.84 5.65
CA VAL A 89 2.67 -10.61 6.17
C VAL A 89 3.22 -11.55 5.09
N SER A 90 2.36 -12.23 4.34
CA SER A 90 2.77 -13.12 3.26
C SER A 90 3.50 -12.40 2.14
N LEU A 91 3.07 -11.19 1.74
CA LEU A 91 3.81 -10.39 0.76
C LEU A 91 5.16 -9.90 1.28
N ALA A 92 5.26 -9.56 2.57
CA ALA A 92 6.51 -9.12 3.17
C ALA A 92 7.55 -10.24 3.29
N LEU A 93 7.10 -11.50 3.41
CA LEU A 93 7.94 -12.69 3.62
C LEU A 93 8.04 -13.59 2.37
N LEU A 94 7.46 -13.18 1.25
CA LEU A 94 7.52 -13.93 0.00
C LEU A 94 8.93 -13.87 -0.58
N SER A 95 9.50 -15.03 -0.94
CA SER A 95 10.80 -15.07 -1.58
C SER A 95 10.78 -14.38 -2.94
N SER A 96 11.84 -13.63 -3.26
CA SER A 96 11.91 -12.77 -4.44
C SER A 96 11.79 -13.50 -5.79
N ASP A 97 12.03 -14.80 -5.81
CA ASP A 97 12.04 -15.68 -6.98
C ASP A 97 10.84 -16.65 -7.01
N ASN A 98 10.00 -16.68 -5.98
CA ASN A 98 8.88 -17.61 -5.88
C ASN A 98 7.67 -17.17 -6.71
N ARG A 99 7.81 -17.31 -8.03
CA ARG A 99 6.79 -16.93 -9.03
C ARG A 99 5.47 -17.68 -8.85
N VAL A 100 5.51 -18.92 -8.33
CA VAL A 100 4.32 -19.76 -8.15
C VAL A 100 3.46 -19.21 -7.03
N ALA A 101 4.04 -18.95 -5.85
CA ALA A 101 3.35 -18.34 -4.72
C ALA A 101 2.86 -16.92 -5.07
N ALA A 102 3.70 -16.12 -5.75
CA ALA A 102 3.30 -14.80 -6.26
C ALA A 102 2.09 -14.90 -7.20
N GLY A 103 2.02 -15.93 -8.05
CA GLY A 103 0.87 -16.18 -8.93
C GLY A 103 -0.44 -16.46 -8.19
N VAL A 104 -0.38 -17.16 -7.04
CA VAL A 104 -1.56 -17.37 -6.18
C VAL A 104 -2.01 -16.05 -5.56
N LEU A 105 -1.08 -15.30 -4.96
CA LEU A 105 -1.36 -13.98 -4.39
C LEU A 105 -1.93 -13.03 -5.44
N PHE A 106 -1.36 -13.00 -6.64
CA PHE A 106 -1.85 -12.19 -7.75
C PHE A 106 -3.32 -12.48 -8.03
N ARG A 107 -3.70 -13.76 -8.18
CA ARG A 107 -5.09 -14.14 -8.45
C ARG A 107 -6.03 -13.72 -7.33
N THR A 108 -5.61 -13.85 -6.07
CA THR A 108 -6.38 -13.37 -4.91
C THR A 108 -6.58 -11.85 -4.96
N LEU A 109 -5.50 -11.09 -5.24
CA LEU A 109 -5.52 -9.64 -5.28
C LEU A 109 -6.32 -9.08 -6.47
N THR A 110 -6.35 -9.80 -7.59
CA THR A 110 -7.02 -9.37 -8.83
C THR A 110 -8.38 -10.02 -9.06
N HIS A 111 -8.96 -10.71 -8.09
CA HIS A 111 -10.33 -11.22 -8.20
C HIS A 111 -11.34 -10.08 -7.90
N ILE A 112 -11.44 -9.12 -8.82
CA ILE A 112 -11.91 -7.75 -8.58
C ILE A 112 -13.42 -7.52 -8.72
N ASP A 113 -14.20 -8.46 -9.26
CA ASP A 113 -15.66 -8.29 -9.33
C ASP A 113 -16.31 -8.07 -7.95
N THR A 114 -15.64 -8.55 -6.89
CA THR A 114 -16.00 -8.32 -5.48
C THR A 114 -15.27 -7.12 -4.86
N ILE A 115 -14.14 -6.67 -5.45
CA ILE A 115 -13.28 -5.60 -4.94
C ILE A 115 -13.81 -4.19 -5.24
N ILE A 116 -14.42 -3.94 -6.39
CA ILE A 116 -14.93 -2.59 -6.66
C ILE A 116 -16.31 -2.39 -6.01
N ASN A 117 -17.17 -3.41 -6.06
CA ASN A 117 -18.57 -3.31 -5.62
C ASN A 117 -18.78 -3.28 -4.09
N ASN A 118 -17.86 -3.85 -3.29
CA ASN A 118 -17.99 -3.88 -1.82
C ASN A 118 -17.08 -2.88 -1.08
N TYR A 119 -16.03 -2.38 -1.73
CA TYR A 119 -14.98 -1.63 -1.02
C TYR A 119 -15.25 -0.14 -0.97
N GLY A 120 -16.01 0.43 -1.91
CA GLY A 120 -16.45 1.84 -1.81
C GLY A 120 -17.20 2.17 -0.50
N LEU A 121 -17.85 1.18 0.13
CA LEU A 121 -18.52 1.34 1.43
C LEU A 121 -17.63 0.98 2.64
N LYS A 122 -16.61 0.12 2.48
CA LYS A 122 -15.74 -0.37 3.58
C LYS A 122 -14.37 0.32 3.66
N LEU A 123 -13.88 0.94 2.59
CA LEU A 123 -12.61 1.68 2.57
C LEU A 123 -12.68 3.01 3.33
N ASN A 124 -13.88 3.46 3.69
CA ASN A 124 -14.09 4.66 4.50
C ASN A 124 -13.64 4.49 5.96
N ASP A 125 -13.43 3.25 6.41
CA ASP A 125 -12.67 2.99 7.62
C ASP A 125 -11.18 3.16 7.30
N GLY A 126 -10.58 4.26 7.76
CA GLY A 126 -9.22 4.67 7.38
C GLY A 126 -8.16 3.59 7.59
N GLN A 127 -8.34 2.68 8.55
CA GLN A 127 -7.44 1.55 8.74
C GLN A 127 -7.52 0.52 7.61
N THR A 128 -8.73 0.22 7.13
CA THR A 128 -8.95 -0.69 6.02
C THR A 128 -8.33 -0.12 4.74
N GLY A 129 -8.56 1.17 4.45
CA GLY A 129 -7.95 1.86 3.31
C GLY A 129 -6.41 1.78 3.30
N GLU A 130 -5.77 2.08 4.43
CA GLU A 130 -4.30 2.01 4.57
C GLU A 130 -3.73 0.61 4.36
N GLN A 131 -4.42 -0.43 4.85
CA GLN A 131 -3.99 -1.81 4.61
C GLN A 131 -4.06 -2.18 3.13
N PHE A 132 -5.11 -1.75 2.41
CA PHE A 132 -5.23 -1.97 0.97
C PHE A 132 -4.14 -1.25 0.19
N LEU A 133 -3.90 0.03 0.50
CA LEU A 133 -2.83 0.80 -0.13
C LEU A 133 -1.48 0.10 0.06
N LEU A 134 -1.16 -0.34 1.29
CA LEU A 134 0.09 -1.02 1.57
C LEU A 134 0.19 -2.37 0.83
N LEU A 135 -0.89 -3.15 0.81
CA LEU A 135 -0.94 -4.46 0.16
C LEU A 135 -0.63 -4.35 -1.34
N PHE A 136 -1.31 -3.45 -2.04
CA PHE A 136 -1.10 -3.24 -3.47
C PHE A 136 0.22 -2.53 -3.78
N THR A 137 0.71 -1.65 -2.90
CA THR A 137 2.05 -1.05 -3.01
C THR A 137 3.14 -2.10 -2.92
N MET A 138 3.07 -3.01 -1.93
CA MET A 138 4.05 -4.10 -1.82
C MET A 138 3.97 -5.02 -3.03
N ALA A 139 2.77 -5.48 -3.40
CA ALA A 139 2.60 -6.43 -4.50
C ALA A 139 3.08 -5.86 -5.85
N SER A 140 2.79 -4.59 -6.14
CA SER A 140 3.21 -3.94 -7.39
C SER A 140 4.73 -3.71 -7.50
N ASN A 141 5.44 -3.64 -6.38
CA ASN A 141 6.90 -3.48 -6.36
C ASN A 141 7.64 -4.81 -6.16
N HIS A 142 6.99 -5.84 -5.62
CA HIS A 142 7.63 -7.08 -5.20
C HIS A 142 8.27 -7.88 -6.37
N PRO A 143 9.55 -8.28 -6.28
CA PRO A 143 10.31 -8.88 -7.39
C PRO A 143 9.74 -10.20 -7.93
N ALA A 144 9.04 -10.98 -7.09
CA ALA A 144 8.43 -12.25 -7.49
C ALA A 144 7.24 -12.11 -8.44
N PHE A 145 6.66 -10.92 -8.60
CA PHE A 145 5.63 -10.69 -9.61
C PHE A 145 6.26 -10.37 -10.98
N SER A 146 5.66 -10.90 -12.04
CA SER A 146 6.09 -10.59 -13.41
C SER A 146 5.79 -9.11 -13.74
N PHE A 147 6.43 -8.59 -14.79
CA PHE A 147 6.17 -7.22 -15.23
C PHE A 147 4.67 -6.97 -15.48
N HIS A 148 4.01 -7.91 -16.16
CA HIS A 148 2.57 -7.81 -16.43
C HIS A 148 1.74 -7.79 -15.14
N GLN A 149 2.04 -8.70 -14.20
CA GLN A 149 1.33 -8.73 -12.91
C GLN A 149 1.51 -7.43 -12.13
N LYS A 150 2.73 -6.88 -12.10
CA LYS A 150 3.01 -5.59 -11.47
C LYS A 150 2.20 -4.47 -12.11
N GLN A 151 2.11 -4.43 -13.44
CA GLN A 151 1.34 -3.40 -14.15
C GLN A 151 -0.15 -3.45 -13.78
N VAL A 152 -0.75 -4.64 -13.75
CA VAL A 152 -2.16 -4.81 -13.33
C VAL A 152 -2.34 -4.35 -11.88
N LEU A 153 -1.48 -4.79 -10.96
CA LEU A 153 -1.55 -4.39 -9.55
C LEU A 153 -1.38 -2.87 -9.35
N ARG A 154 -0.58 -2.19 -10.19
CA ARG A 154 -0.47 -0.72 -10.18
C ARG A 154 -1.77 -0.05 -10.62
N GLN A 155 -2.45 -0.59 -11.63
CA GLN A 155 -3.75 -0.06 -12.07
C GLN A 155 -4.80 -0.18 -10.96
N GLU A 156 -4.83 -1.30 -10.25
CA GLU A 156 -5.69 -1.48 -9.08
C GLU A 156 -5.35 -0.51 -7.95
N LEU A 157 -4.05 -0.30 -7.68
CA LEU A 157 -3.60 0.67 -6.68
C LEU A 157 -4.09 2.08 -7.01
N THR A 158 -4.00 2.51 -8.27
CA THR A 158 -4.51 3.83 -8.71
C THR A 158 -6.01 3.95 -8.45
N GLN A 159 -6.81 2.93 -8.79
CA GLN A 159 -8.25 2.94 -8.54
C GLN A 159 -8.58 3.06 -7.05
N ILE A 160 -7.87 2.33 -6.18
CA ILE A 160 -8.04 2.41 -4.72
C ILE A 160 -7.71 3.83 -4.22
N GLN A 161 -6.64 4.43 -4.73
CA GLN A 161 -6.25 5.81 -4.37
C GLN A 161 -7.31 6.83 -4.81
N GLU A 162 -7.88 6.67 -6.00
CA GLU A 162 -8.96 7.55 -6.50
C GLU A 162 -10.21 7.45 -5.63
N ILE A 163 -10.64 6.22 -5.28
CA ILE A 163 -11.80 6.00 -4.40
C ILE A 163 -11.59 6.69 -3.04
N LEU A 164 -10.41 6.55 -2.45
CA LEU A 164 -10.08 7.15 -1.15
C LEU A 164 -9.93 8.68 -1.20
N GLN A 165 -9.52 9.25 -2.33
CA GLN A 165 -9.44 10.70 -2.51
C GLN A 165 -10.83 11.34 -2.71
N VAL A 166 -11.74 10.65 -3.41
CA VAL A 166 -13.12 11.12 -3.65
C VAL A 166 -13.89 11.26 -2.32
N THR A 167 -13.73 10.34 -1.37
CA THR A 167 -14.44 10.39 -0.08
C THR A 167 -13.96 11.48 0.88
N VAL A 168 -12.73 11.98 0.73
CA VAL A 168 -12.25 13.14 1.51
C VAL A 168 -12.83 14.46 0.94
N GLY A 169 -13.15 14.51 -0.36
CA GLY A 169 -13.73 15.68 -1.02
C GLY A 169 -15.21 15.93 -0.68
N GLU A 170 -15.98 14.89 -0.33
CA GLU A 170 -17.42 15.00 -0.05
C GLU A 170 -17.75 15.42 1.40
N ALA A 171 -16.80 15.33 2.33
CA ALA A 171 -17.01 15.76 3.72
C ALA A 171 -16.98 17.30 3.91
N SER A 172 -16.63 18.06 2.87
CA SER A 172 -16.50 19.53 2.92
C SER A 172 -17.71 20.31 2.37
N SER A 173 -18.83 19.68 2.01
CA SER A 173 -19.96 20.38 1.36
C SER A 173 -21.34 20.24 2.03
N THR A 174 -21.42 20.02 3.35
CA THR A 174 -22.69 20.07 4.10
C THR A 174 -22.59 20.82 5.41
N SER A 175 -22.37 22.14 5.36
CA SER A 175 -22.97 23.02 6.36
C SER A 175 -23.30 24.38 5.74
N HIS A 176 -24.60 24.59 5.49
CA HIS A 176 -25.38 25.79 5.77
C HIS A 176 -26.64 25.80 4.90
N GLY A 177 -27.66 25.07 5.36
CA GLY A 177 -29.05 25.24 4.93
C GLY A 177 -29.92 25.34 6.18
N GLY A 178 -30.65 26.44 6.34
CA GLY A 178 -31.64 26.58 7.40
C GLY A 178 -32.01 28.03 7.71
N GLY A 179 -32.90 28.61 6.90
CA GLY A 179 -33.38 29.99 7.07
C GLY A 179 -34.40 30.20 8.18
N ALA A 180 -34.77 31.47 8.38
CA ALA A 180 -35.99 31.89 9.06
C ALA A 180 -36.57 33.13 8.36
N ASN A 181 -37.81 32.99 7.89
CA ASN A 181 -38.69 34.02 7.35
C ASN A 181 -38.96 35.16 8.36
N ALA A 182 -39.14 36.38 7.86
CA ALA A 182 -40.19 37.28 8.34
C ALA A 182 -40.55 38.31 7.25
N ALA A 183 -41.86 38.43 7.01
CA ALA A 183 -42.49 39.15 5.94
C ALA A 183 -42.72 40.66 6.23
N ALA A 184 -42.74 41.44 5.14
CA ALA A 184 -43.56 42.62 4.82
C ALA A 184 -44.14 43.52 5.92
N LEU A 185 -43.92 44.84 5.77
CA LEU A 185 -44.97 45.85 5.52
C LEU A 185 -44.34 47.22 5.16
N PRO A 186 -45.00 48.05 4.30
CA PRO A 186 -44.54 49.38 3.94
C PRO A 186 -45.24 50.48 4.77
N ASN A 187 -44.53 51.60 4.99
CA ASN A 187 -45.01 52.98 4.98
C ASN A 187 -43.82 53.93 5.01
#